data_AF-A0A3P9IN02-F1
#
_entry.id   AF-A0A3P9IN02-F1
#
_cell.length_a   1.000
_cell.length_b   1.000
_cell.length_c   1.000
_cell.angle_alpha   90.00
_cell.angle_beta   90.00
_cell.angle_gamma   90.00
#
_symmetry.space_group_name_H-M   'P 1'
#
loop_
_entity.id
_entity.type
_entity.pdbx_description
1 polymer ?
#
loop_
_entity_poly.entity_id
_entity_poly.type
_entity_poly.pdbx_seq_one_letter_code
_entity_poly.pdbx_strand_id
1 'polypeptide(L)' 'FFFLVLAVILSNPSYVPPPQCQPGEFACKNNRCIQERWKCDGDNDCLDNSDEAPDLCRE' A
#
# COMPACT_ATOMS: atom_id res chain seq x y z
N PHE A 1 -4.34 26.45 12.96
CA PHE A 1 -3.09 26.04 12.31
C PHE A 1 -3.05 24.54 12.00
N PHE A 2 -3.37 23.64 12.93
CA PHE A 2 -3.51 22.19 12.65
C PHE A 2 -4.69 21.85 11.70
N PHE A 3 -5.83 22.54 11.87
CA PHE A 3 -7.03 22.39 11.03
C PHE A 3 -6.86 22.82 9.56
N LEU A 4 -5.98 23.79 9.28
CA LEU A 4 -5.73 24.26 7.91
C LEU A 4 -4.85 23.29 7.13
N VAL A 5 -3.92 22.58 7.80
CA VAL A 5 -3.08 21.58 7.13
C VAL A 5 -3.98 20.46 6.61
N LEU A 6 -4.85 19.88 7.46
CA LEU A 6 -5.79 18.81 7.08
C LEU A 6 -6.75 19.21 5.93
N ALA A 7 -7.26 20.44 5.95
CA ALA A 7 -8.13 20.96 4.89
C ALA A 7 -7.39 21.17 3.55
N VAL A 8 -6.10 21.55 3.59
CA VAL A 8 -5.29 21.77 2.40
C VAL A 8 -4.93 20.45 1.72
N ILE A 9 -4.58 19.40 2.47
CA ILE A 9 -4.25 18.08 1.90
C ILE A 9 -5.46 17.44 1.20
N LEU A 10 -6.66 17.58 1.76
CA LEU A 10 -7.92 17.07 1.19
C LEU A 10 -8.47 17.91 0.02
N SER A 11 -7.98 19.14 -0.16
CA SER A 11 -8.33 20.02 -1.30
C SER A 11 -7.44 19.83 -2.53
N ASN A 12 -6.35 19.06 -2.40
CA ASN A 12 -5.42 18.84 -3.50
C ASN A 12 -5.89 17.63 -4.34
N PRO A 13 -6.23 17.79 -5.63
CA PRO A 13 -6.66 16.68 -6.50
C PRO A 13 -5.57 15.62 -6.73
N SER A 14 -4.34 15.86 -6.23
CA SER A 14 -3.24 14.89 -6.20
C SER A 14 -3.13 14.08 -4.90
N TYR A 15 -3.97 14.34 -3.88
CA TYR A 15 -4.00 13.50 -2.68
C TYR A 15 -4.78 12.22 -2.98
N VAL A 16 -4.07 11.26 -3.56
CA VAL A 16 -4.50 9.86 -3.59
C VAL A 16 -4.19 9.32 -2.20
N PRO A 17 -5.19 9.11 -1.31
CA PRO A 17 -4.89 8.39 -0.09
C PRO A 17 -4.26 7.06 -0.52
N PRO A 18 -3.16 6.62 0.11
CA PRO A 18 -2.64 5.31 -0.17
C PRO A 18 -3.80 4.31 -0.07
N PRO A 19 -3.80 3.22 -0.87
CA PRO A 19 -4.75 2.12 -0.69
C PRO A 19 -4.88 1.86 0.81
N GLN A 20 -6.10 1.74 1.34
CA GLN A 20 -6.43 1.76 2.78
C GLN A 20 -5.86 0.54 3.52
N CYS A 21 -4.56 0.42 3.53
CA CYS A 21 -3.76 -0.50 4.30
C CYS A 21 -3.18 0.29 5.48
N GLN A 22 -3.09 -0.36 6.62
CA GLN A 22 -2.48 0.20 7.81
C GLN A 22 -0.99 0.49 7.57
N PRO A 23 -0.38 1.40 8.35
CA PRO A 23 1.06 1.57 8.33
C PRO A 23 1.75 0.22 8.63
N GLY A 24 2.62 -0.23 7.71
CA GLY A 24 3.28 -1.54 7.78
C GLY A 24 2.54 -2.66 7.02
N GLU A 25 1.55 -2.32 6.20
CA GLU A 25 0.89 -3.25 5.29
C GLU A 25 1.22 -2.91 3.82
N PHE A 26 1.34 -3.95 2.99
CA PHE A 26 1.55 -3.88 1.56
C PHE A 26 0.23 -4.06 0.80
N ALA A 27 0.00 -3.21 -0.20
CA ALA A 27 -1.18 -3.26 -1.04
C ALA A 27 -0.95 -4.14 -2.28
N CYS A 28 -1.67 -5.26 -2.33
CA CYS A 28 -1.73 -6.16 -3.48
C CYS A 28 -2.38 -5.49 -4.70
N LYS A 29 -2.09 -5.98 -5.91
CA LYS A 29 -2.79 -5.52 -7.13
C LYS A 29 -4.28 -5.82 -7.12
N ASN A 30 -4.72 -6.80 -6.33
CA ASN A 30 -6.14 -7.11 -6.12
C ASN A 30 -6.84 -6.18 -5.10
N ASN A 31 -6.22 -5.07 -4.66
CA ASN A 31 -6.71 -4.19 -3.59
C ASN A 31 -6.84 -4.88 -2.21
N ARG A 32 -6.12 -6.00 -2.02
CA ARG A 32 -5.93 -6.59 -0.70
C ARG A 32 -4.77 -5.93 0.03
N CYS A 33 -4.83 -5.96 1.35
CA CYS A 33 -3.74 -5.53 2.22
C CYS A 33 -3.18 -6.78 2.92
N ILE A 34 -1.86 -6.92 2.86
CA ILE A 34 -1.10 -7.95 3.57
C ILE A 34 -0.06 -7.28 4.45
N GLN A 35 0.57 -7.99 5.38
CA GLN A 35 1.65 -7.40 6.17
C GLN A 35 2.88 -7.12 5.28
N GLU A 36 3.60 -6.02 5.51
CA GLU A 36 4.81 -5.70 4.73
C GLU A 36 5.87 -6.80 4.83
N ARG A 37 5.91 -7.54 5.95
CA ARG A 37 6.81 -8.70 6.15
C ARG A 37 6.48 -9.91 5.27
N TRP A 38 5.28 -9.96 4.70
CA TRP A 38 4.83 -10.99 3.76
C TRP A 38 5.19 -10.63 2.31
N LYS A 39 5.81 -9.47 2.10
CA LYS A 39 6.35 -9.12 0.82
C LYS A 39 7.61 -9.94 0.58
N CYS A 40 7.65 -10.72 -0.50
CA CYS A 40 8.82 -11.48 -0.91
C CYS A 40 9.28 -12.49 0.13
N ASP A 41 8.33 -13.11 0.85
CA ASP A 41 8.61 -14.12 1.86
C ASP A 41 8.54 -15.55 1.29
N GLY A 42 8.11 -15.70 0.03
CA GLY A 42 8.05 -16.95 -0.70
C GLY A 42 6.67 -17.62 -0.69
N ASP A 43 5.68 -17.03 -0.01
CA ASP A 43 4.30 -17.48 0.01
C ASP A 43 3.38 -16.51 -0.74
N ASN A 44 2.26 -17.02 -1.28
CA ASN A 44 1.30 -16.19 -2.01
C ASN A 44 0.22 -15.65 -1.06
N ASP A 45 0.55 -14.62 -0.29
CA ASP A 45 -0.37 -13.97 0.65
C ASP A 45 -1.37 -13.05 -0.08
N CYS A 46 -0.96 -12.43 -1.18
CA CYS A 46 -1.86 -11.63 -2.00
C CYS A 46 -2.94 -12.46 -2.71
N LEU A 47 -2.82 -13.81 -2.78
CA LEU A 47 -3.59 -14.76 -3.62
C LEU A 47 -3.55 -14.48 -5.13
N ASP A 48 -3.05 -13.32 -5.56
CA ASP A 48 -2.75 -12.98 -6.95
C ASP A 48 -1.23 -12.91 -7.24
N ASN A 49 -0.40 -13.29 -6.25
CA ASN A 49 1.07 -13.37 -6.31
C ASN A 49 1.74 -12.02 -6.62
N SER A 50 1.07 -10.92 -6.31
CA SER A 50 1.60 -9.57 -6.50
C SER A 50 2.68 -9.20 -5.49
N ASP A 51 2.59 -9.75 -4.29
CA ASP A 51 3.59 -9.72 -3.22
C ASP A 51 4.89 -10.45 -3.57
N GLU A 52 4.79 -11.51 -4.36
CA GLU A 52 5.93 -12.33 -4.81
C GLU A 52 6.38 -12.02 -6.24
N ALA A 53 5.91 -10.90 -6.80
CA ALA A 53 6.23 -10.53 -8.16
C ALA A 53 7.76 -10.29 -8.32
N PRO A 54 8.40 -10.82 -9.38
CA PRO A 54 9.85 -10.68 -9.56
C PRO A 54 10.31 -9.25 -9.80
N ASP A 55 9.42 -8.38 -10.29
CA ASP A 55 9.64 -6.94 -10.44
C ASP A 55 9.63 -6.21 -9.08
N LEU A 56 8.90 -6.76 -8.10
CA LEU A 56 8.74 -6.20 -6.76
C LEU A 56 9.83 -6.68 -5.78
N CYS A 57 10.25 -7.94 -5.91
CA CYS A 57 11.21 -8.60 -5.01
C CYS A 57 12.68 -8.46 -5.41
N ARG A 58 12.95 -7.76 -6.52
CA ARG A 58 14.31 -7.46 -6.99
C ARG A 58 14.77 -6.04 -6.68
N GLU A 59 13.99 -5.28 -5.92
CA GLU A 59 14.31 -3.91 -5.51
C GLU A 59 14.90 -3.83 -4.10
#